data_AF-A0A7V5SQ37-F1
#
_entry.id   AF-A0A7V5SQ37-F1
#
_cell.length_a   1.000
_cell.length_b   1.000
_cell.length_c   1.000
_cell.angle_alpha   90.00
_cell.angle_beta   90.00
_cell.angle_gamma   90.00
#
_symmetry.space_group_name_H-M   'P 1'
#
loop_
_entity.id
_entity.type
_entity.pdbx_description
1 polymer ?
#
loop_
_entity_poly.entity_id
_entity_poly.type
_entity_poly.pdbx_seq_one_letter_code
_entity_poly.pdbx_strand_id
1 'polypeptide(L)'
;MSEEATEGTGLVTISKKAYIDYARHVLTYASPKIPNPKDWKETMGLLVGRIVVGNIDVSEYIPFQVGTNYDVQFTYEDYVKMAALEPEFNTRNPPEFFVGWAHSHFIGHTYSGIDILNHLGWQNNLNPYAIGFVFDPHLISEDNPGFCVLRLDNPELGEASPIAKVNFIIQIPKNDRRNYLEFLKKNLPDLI
;
A
#
# COMPACT_ATOMS: atom_id res chain seq x y z
N MET A 1 -23.66 -6.05 -23.07
CA MET A 1 -22.70 -4.94 -23.18
C MET A 1 -21.46 -5.41 -22.47
N SER A 2 -20.43 -5.75 -23.22
CA SER A 2 -19.15 -6.21 -22.70
C SER A 2 -18.43 -5.02 -22.07
N GLU A 3 -18.13 -5.11 -20.77
CA GLU A 3 -17.13 -4.24 -20.14
C GLU A 3 -15.79 -4.55 -20.83
N GLU A 4 -15.29 -3.57 -21.57
CA GLU A 4 -13.89 -3.57 -21.99
C GLU A 4 -13.03 -3.56 -20.73
N ALA A 5 -12.31 -4.65 -20.49
CA ALA A 5 -11.25 -4.66 -19.51
C ALA A 5 -10.24 -3.59 -19.96
N THR A 6 -10.15 -2.50 -19.20
CA THR A 6 -9.02 -1.58 -19.27
C THR A 6 -7.74 -2.42 -19.17
N GLU A 7 -6.83 -2.30 -20.13
CA GLU A 7 -5.47 -2.85 -20.02
C GLU A 7 -4.83 -2.27 -18.75
N GLY A 8 -4.92 -3.02 -17.66
CA GLY A 8 -4.67 -2.53 -16.31
C GLY A 8 -4.29 -3.67 -15.39
N THR A 9 -3.66 -3.29 -14.27
CA THR A 9 -3.26 -4.22 -13.20
C THR A 9 -4.44 -5.12 -12.86
N GLY A 10 -4.21 -6.43 -12.92
CA GLY A 10 -5.19 -7.46 -12.57
C GLY A 10 -5.41 -7.52 -11.06
N LEU A 11 -5.54 -8.74 -10.52
CA LEU A 11 -5.71 -8.94 -9.09
C LEU A 11 -4.39 -8.68 -8.34
N VAL A 12 -4.48 -7.98 -7.22
CA VAL A 12 -3.37 -7.85 -6.27
C VAL A 12 -3.53 -8.86 -5.14
N THR A 13 -2.59 -9.80 -5.02
CA THR A 13 -2.55 -10.80 -3.96
C THR A 13 -1.55 -10.36 -2.89
N ILE A 14 -1.98 -10.31 -1.63
CA ILE A 14 -1.19 -9.74 -0.54
C ILE A 14 -0.94 -10.83 0.50
N SER A 15 0.33 -11.10 0.81
CA SER A 15 0.68 -12.08 1.83
C SER A 15 0.12 -11.65 3.20
N LYS A 16 -0.24 -12.63 4.04
CA LYS A 16 -0.62 -12.35 5.44
C LYS A 16 0.42 -11.50 6.17
N LYS A 17 1.71 -11.80 5.93
CA LYS A 17 2.83 -11.09 6.56
C LYS A 17 2.83 -9.62 6.14
N ALA A 18 2.78 -9.34 4.84
CA ALA A 18 2.77 -7.98 4.32
C ALA A 18 1.61 -7.15 4.91
N TYR A 19 0.40 -7.73 4.97
CA TYR A 19 -0.75 -7.06 5.57
C TYR A 19 -0.55 -6.75 7.06
N ILE A 20 -0.11 -7.73 7.85
CA ILE A 20 0.11 -7.53 9.29
C ILE A 20 1.22 -6.51 9.54
N ASP A 21 2.32 -6.57 8.79
CA ASP A 21 3.45 -5.67 8.97
C ASP A 21 3.08 -4.24 8.58
N TYR A 22 2.30 -4.07 7.51
CA TYR A 22 1.77 -2.78 7.11
C TYR A 22 0.80 -2.22 8.16
N ALA A 23 -0.20 -3.00 8.58
CA ALA A 23 -1.14 -2.60 9.62
C ALA A 23 -0.42 -2.27 10.94
N ARG A 24 0.59 -3.05 11.33
CA ARG A 24 1.41 -2.76 12.53
C ARG A 24 2.12 -1.43 12.39
N HIS A 25 2.77 -1.17 11.26
CA HIS A 25 3.50 0.07 11.04
C HIS A 25 2.57 1.27 11.18
N VAL A 26 1.43 1.25 10.52
CA VAL A 26 0.44 2.33 10.59
C VAL A 26 -0.10 2.49 12.01
N LEU A 27 -0.61 1.41 12.61
CA LEU A 27 -1.31 1.47 13.89
C LEU A 27 -0.38 1.80 15.08
N THR A 28 0.93 1.62 14.91
CA THR A 28 1.93 2.12 15.88
C THR A 28 1.91 3.64 16.00
N TYR A 29 1.58 4.34 14.91
CA TYR A 29 1.64 5.80 14.83
C TYR A 29 0.28 6.47 14.63
N ALA A 30 -0.77 5.71 14.34
CA ALA A 30 -2.13 6.20 14.14
C ALA A 30 -3.14 5.12 14.54
N SER A 31 -3.69 5.22 15.75
CA SER A 31 -4.67 4.24 16.27
C SER A 31 -5.58 4.85 17.34
N PRO A 32 -6.71 4.20 17.67
CA PRO A 32 -7.60 4.65 18.74
C PRO A 32 -6.91 4.81 20.11
N LYS A 33 -5.75 4.19 20.32
CA LYS A 33 -4.96 4.31 21.56
C LYS A 33 -4.18 5.61 21.64
N ILE A 34 -4.00 6.32 20.52
CA ILE A 34 -3.44 7.67 20.47
C ILE A 34 -4.62 8.64 20.50
N PRO A 35 -4.96 9.23 21.67
CA PRO A 35 -6.28 9.83 21.89
C PRO A 35 -6.54 11.10 21.06
N ASN A 36 -5.47 11.77 20.66
CA ASN A 36 -5.53 13.01 19.91
C ASN A 36 -5.11 12.73 18.46
N PRO A 37 -6.03 12.78 17.48
CA PRO A 37 -5.72 12.55 16.07
C PRO A 37 -4.66 13.49 15.48
N LYS A 38 -4.42 14.65 16.10
CA LYS A 38 -3.34 15.56 15.68
C LYS A 38 -1.94 15.00 15.96
N ASP A 39 -1.84 14.03 16.86
CA ASP A 39 -0.59 13.36 17.21
C ASP A 39 -0.37 12.11 16.35
N TRP A 40 -1.33 11.77 15.48
CA TRP A 40 -1.18 10.68 14.52
C TRP A 40 -0.16 11.04 13.47
N LYS A 41 0.64 10.08 13.02
CA LYS A 41 1.65 10.33 11.98
C LYS A 41 1.41 9.45 10.78
N GLU A 42 1.58 10.05 9.61
CA GLU A 42 1.63 9.31 8.35
C GLU A 42 2.89 8.47 8.29
N THR A 43 2.74 7.30 7.71
CA THR A 43 3.81 6.31 7.54
C THR A 43 3.94 6.01 6.06
N MET A 44 5.16 5.72 5.60
CA MET A 44 5.40 5.19 4.26
C MET A 44 6.21 3.89 4.33
N GLY A 45 5.99 3.03 3.36
CA GLY A 45 6.80 1.84 3.16
C GLY A 45 6.81 1.35 1.71
N LEU A 46 7.61 0.32 1.50
CA LEU A 46 7.84 -0.28 0.19
C LEU A 46 7.08 -1.59 0.09
N LEU A 47 6.53 -1.87 -1.09
CA LEU A 47 5.88 -3.14 -1.39
C LEU A 47 6.83 -3.99 -2.23
N VAL A 48 7.24 -5.13 -1.69
CA VAL A 48 8.07 -6.11 -2.38
C VAL A 48 7.20 -7.22 -2.91
N GLY A 49 7.49 -7.64 -4.14
CA GLY A 49 6.71 -8.67 -4.78
C GLY A 49 7.16 -8.96 -6.21
N ARG A 50 6.22 -9.46 -6.99
CA ARG A 50 6.43 -9.78 -8.40
C ARG A 50 5.17 -9.50 -9.20
N ILE A 51 5.35 -9.40 -10.51
CA ILE A 51 4.27 -9.20 -11.48
C ILE A 51 4.16 -10.45 -12.35
N VAL A 52 2.97 -11.04 -12.38
CA VAL A 52 2.68 -12.28 -13.11
C VAL A 52 1.46 -12.03 -14.01
N VAL A 53 1.71 -11.79 -15.30
CA VAL A 53 0.67 -11.58 -16.31
C VAL A 53 -0.32 -10.48 -15.87
N GLY A 54 0.22 -9.32 -15.49
CA GLY A 54 -0.58 -8.18 -15.01
C GLY A 54 -1.12 -8.29 -13.58
N ASN A 55 -1.09 -9.46 -12.95
CA ASN A 55 -1.40 -9.62 -11.52
C ASN A 55 -0.16 -9.28 -10.68
N ILE A 56 -0.38 -8.82 -9.45
CA ILE A 56 0.72 -8.46 -8.55
C ILE A 56 0.64 -9.32 -7.30
N ASP A 57 1.73 -10.02 -7.00
CA ASP A 57 1.87 -10.76 -5.74
C ASP A 57 2.77 -9.93 -4.82
N VAL A 58 2.19 -9.33 -3.78
CA VAL A 58 2.92 -8.62 -2.72
C VAL A 58 3.30 -9.64 -1.64
N SER A 59 4.59 -9.96 -1.58
CA SER A 59 5.13 -10.92 -0.62
C SER A 59 5.47 -10.25 0.71
N GLU A 60 5.94 -9.00 0.67
CA GLU A 60 6.51 -8.32 1.82
C GLU A 60 6.24 -6.81 1.81
N TYR A 61 6.09 -6.26 3.02
CA TYR A 61 6.01 -4.83 3.29
C TYR A 61 7.22 -4.41 4.10
N ILE A 62 7.89 -3.34 3.69
CA ILE A 62 9.05 -2.78 4.38
C ILE A 62 8.68 -1.40 4.94
N PRO A 63 8.58 -1.24 6.27
CA PRO A 63 8.49 0.08 6.89
C PRO A 63 9.69 0.93 6.48
N PHE A 64 9.44 2.15 6.00
CA PHE A 64 10.51 2.99 5.45
C PHE A 64 10.60 4.36 6.12
N GLN A 65 9.47 5.06 6.26
CA GLN A 65 9.43 6.39 6.87
C GLN A 65 8.22 6.59 7.77
N VAL A 66 8.39 7.53 8.69
CA VAL A 66 7.33 8.10 9.53
C VAL A 66 7.46 9.60 9.43
N GLY A 67 6.41 10.26 8.95
CA GLY A 67 6.40 11.71 8.75
C GLY A 67 5.66 12.45 9.85
N THR A 68 4.93 13.47 9.41
CA THR A 68 4.02 14.26 10.24
C THR A 68 2.58 13.80 10.01
N ASN A 69 1.60 14.55 10.50
CA ASN A 69 0.19 14.25 10.33
C ASN A 69 -0.42 14.82 9.03
N TYR A 70 0.40 15.45 8.16
CA TYR A 70 -0.09 16.12 6.96
C TYR A 70 0.57 15.67 5.67
N ASP A 71 1.86 15.35 5.68
CA ASP A 71 2.56 14.98 4.45
C ASP A 71 3.75 14.03 4.71
N VAL A 72 3.92 13.11 3.76
CA VAL A 72 5.11 12.29 3.54
C VAL A 72 5.44 12.26 2.05
N GLN A 73 6.66 12.64 1.68
CA GLN A 73 7.12 12.70 0.29
C GLN A 73 8.46 12.00 0.16
N PHE A 74 8.63 11.21 -0.90
CA PHE A 74 9.93 10.60 -1.18
C PHE A 74 10.93 11.67 -1.62
N THR A 75 12.10 11.69 -0.97
CA THR A 75 13.23 12.54 -1.36
C THR A 75 14.17 11.80 -2.31
N TYR A 76 15.09 12.52 -2.94
CA TYR A 76 16.12 11.91 -3.79
C TYR A 76 16.97 10.90 -3.01
N GLU A 77 17.36 11.25 -1.79
CA GLU A 77 18.13 10.39 -0.89
C GLU A 77 17.41 9.08 -0.58
N ASP A 78 16.08 9.11 -0.58
CA ASP A 78 15.28 7.91 -0.35
C ASP A 78 15.32 6.96 -1.53
N TYR A 79 15.23 7.47 -2.76
CA TYR A 79 15.41 6.64 -3.95
C TYR A 79 16.80 5.99 -3.99
N VAL A 80 17.84 6.68 -3.52
CA VAL A 80 19.19 6.10 -3.38
C VAL A 80 19.20 4.95 -2.36
N LYS A 81 18.56 5.11 -1.20
CA LYS A 81 18.44 4.03 -0.21
C LYS A 81 17.67 2.84 -0.75
N MET A 82 16.57 3.08 -1.47
CA MET A 82 15.77 2.03 -2.08
C MET A 82 16.58 1.25 -3.13
N ALA A 83 17.27 1.95 -4.02
CA ALA A 83 18.13 1.32 -5.02
C ALA A 83 19.23 0.43 -4.40
N ALA A 84 19.72 0.80 -3.21
CA ALA A 84 20.69 -0.02 -2.46
C ALA A 84 20.08 -1.30 -1.87
N LEU A 85 18.76 -1.34 -1.62
CA LEU A 85 18.04 -2.51 -1.08
C LEU A 85 17.60 -3.48 -2.19
N GLU A 86 17.37 -2.97 -3.40
CA GLU A 86 16.82 -3.75 -4.52
C GLU A 86 17.58 -5.07 -4.85
N PRO A 87 18.93 -5.13 -4.77
CA PRO A 87 19.68 -6.37 -5.03
C PRO A 87 19.30 -7.55 -4.11
N GLU A 88 18.83 -7.28 -2.88
CA GLU A 88 18.39 -8.32 -1.96
C GLU A 88 17.18 -9.09 -2.53
N PHE A 89 16.26 -8.38 -3.17
CA PHE A 89 15.01 -8.96 -3.69
C PHE A 89 15.21 -9.59 -5.06
N ASN A 90 16.02 -8.95 -5.91
CA ASN A 90 16.31 -9.46 -7.26
C ASN A 90 17.08 -10.79 -7.25
N THR A 91 17.73 -11.13 -6.14
CA THR A 91 18.45 -12.41 -5.96
C THR A 91 17.61 -13.52 -5.34
N ARG A 92 16.35 -13.25 -4.96
CA ARG A 92 15.41 -14.27 -4.48
C ARG A 92 15.03 -15.24 -5.61
N ASN A 93 14.45 -16.39 -5.24
CA ASN A 93 13.93 -17.36 -6.20
C ASN A 93 12.46 -17.71 -5.88
N PRO A 94 11.49 -17.22 -6.67
CA PRO A 94 11.67 -16.37 -7.85
C PRO A 94 12.18 -14.96 -7.49
N PRO A 95 12.78 -14.23 -8.45
CA PRO A 95 13.17 -12.84 -8.24
C PRO A 95 11.98 -11.96 -7.88
N GLU A 96 12.19 -11.05 -6.95
CA GLU A 96 11.22 -10.05 -6.51
C GLU A 96 11.82 -8.65 -6.64
N PHE A 97 10.97 -7.63 -6.71
CA PHE A 97 11.38 -6.24 -6.78
C PHE A 97 10.33 -5.35 -6.09
N PHE A 98 10.55 -4.04 -6.06
CA PHE A 98 9.55 -3.12 -5.54
C PHE A 98 8.40 -2.95 -6.54
N VAL A 99 7.27 -3.60 -6.24
CA VAL A 99 6.04 -3.53 -7.06
C VAL A 99 5.21 -2.28 -6.78
N GLY A 100 5.61 -1.47 -5.81
CA GLY A 100 4.92 -0.26 -5.45
C GLY A 100 5.31 0.26 -4.07
N TRP A 101 4.44 1.08 -3.51
CA TRP A 101 4.63 1.73 -2.22
C TRP A 101 3.34 1.70 -1.40
N ALA A 102 3.45 2.01 -0.13
CA ALA A 102 2.29 2.14 0.74
C ALA A 102 2.45 3.35 1.63
N HIS A 103 1.36 4.00 1.96
CA HIS A 103 1.34 5.00 3.01
C HIS A 103 0.04 4.98 3.80
N SER A 104 0.02 5.72 4.90
CA SER A 104 -1.21 5.98 5.64
C SER A 104 -1.55 7.45 5.59
N HIS A 105 -2.84 7.76 5.53
CA HIS A 105 -3.35 9.09 5.81
C HIS A 105 -4.79 8.98 6.34
N PHE A 106 -5.37 10.10 6.76
CA PHE A 106 -6.58 10.10 7.60
C PHE A 106 -7.77 10.81 6.93
N ILE A 107 -7.81 10.79 5.59
CA ILE A 107 -8.84 11.44 4.77
C ILE A 107 -9.56 10.45 3.84
N GLY A 108 -9.50 9.15 4.16
CA GLY A 108 -10.15 8.06 3.42
C GLY A 108 -9.24 7.34 2.42
N HIS A 109 -9.84 6.51 1.57
CA HIS A 109 -9.15 5.65 0.60
C HIS A 109 -8.99 6.35 -0.76
N THR A 110 -8.06 7.30 -0.84
CA THR A 110 -7.78 8.11 -2.03
C THR A 110 -6.31 8.53 -2.09
N TYR A 111 -5.87 9.16 -3.17
CA TYR A 111 -4.63 9.93 -3.18
C TYR A 111 -4.91 11.42 -2.95
N SER A 112 -4.04 12.07 -2.19
CA SER A 112 -3.85 13.53 -2.22
C SER A 112 -3.05 13.95 -3.47
N GLY A 113 -2.88 15.25 -3.70
CA GLY A 113 -2.02 15.74 -4.79
C GLY A 113 -0.56 15.27 -4.66
N ILE A 114 -0.01 15.28 -3.44
CA ILE A 114 1.35 14.78 -3.16
C ILE A 114 1.45 13.28 -3.39
N ASP A 115 0.40 12.53 -3.06
CA ASP A 115 0.36 11.09 -3.32
C ASP A 115 0.36 10.77 -4.81
N ILE A 116 -0.35 11.58 -5.63
CA ILE A 116 -0.29 11.44 -7.08
C ILE A 116 1.14 11.69 -7.58
N LEU A 117 1.82 12.73 -7.10
CA LEU A 117 3.21 13.02 -7.46
C LEU A 117 4.17 11.89 -7.07
N ASN A 118 4.06 11.38 -5.83
CA ASN A 118 4.82 10.22 -5.39
C ASN A 118 4.53 9.02 -6.31
N HIS A 119 3.25 8.76 -6.59
CA HIS A 119 2.83 7.61 -7.38
C HIS A 119 3.28 7.70 -8.84
N LEU A 120 3.34 8.89 -9.45
CA LEU A 120 3.92 9.08 -10.79
C LEU A 120 5.41 8.71 -10.84
N GLY A 121 6.15 8.94 -9.74
CA GLY A 121 7.53 8.49 -9.62
C GLY A 121 7.65 6.96 -9.65
N TRP A 122 6.65 6.24 -9.16
CA TRP A 122 6.58 4.78 -9.12
C TRP A 122 5.98 4.17 -10.40
N GLN A 123 4.87 4.71 -10.88
CA GLN A 123 4.12 4.23 -12.04
C GLN A 123 4.61 4.91 -13.31
N ASN A 124 5.76 4.45 -13.79
CA ASN A 124 6.44 4.97 -14.97
C ASN A 124 6.70 3.86 -16.00
N ASN A 125 7.38 4.18 -17.10
CA ASN A 125 7.68 3.24 -18.18
C ASN A 125 8.48 1.99 -17.76
N LEU A 126 9.23 2.04 -16.65
CA LEU A 126 9.97 0.89 -16.11
C LEU A 126 9.09 0.02 -15.21
N ASN A 127 8.08 0.60 -14.56
CA ASN A 127 7.12 -0.11 -13.72
C ASN A 127 5.68 0.39 -13.96
N PRO A 128 5.08 0.09 -15.13
CA PRO A 128 3.76 0.62 -15.50
C PRO A 128 2.60 0.06 -14.66
N TYR A 129 2.88 -1.01 -13.91
CA TYR A 129 1.93 -1.70 -13.05
C TYR A 129 2.05 -1.30 -11.57
N ALA A 130 2.89 -0.31 -11.24
CA ALA A 130 3.09 0.09 -9.86
C ALA A 130 1.76 0.40 -9.16
N ILE A 131 1.66 -0.02 -7.90
CA ILE A 131 0.47 0.18 -7.06
C ILE A 131 0.84 0.98 -5.81
N GLY A 132 -0.12 1.74 -5.30
CA GLY A 132 -0.02 2.36 -3.99
C GLY A 132 -1.06 1.78 -3.05
N PHE A 133 -0.63 1.43 -1.84
CA PHE A 133 -1.54 1.07 -0.76
C PHE A 133 -1.81 2.31 0.08
N VAL A 134 -3.07 2.51 0.41
CA VAL A 134 -3.52 3.64 1.22
C VAL A 134 -4.27 3.11 2.43
N PHE A 135 -3.71 3.32 3.62
CA PHE A 135 -4.31 2.88 4.88
C PHE A 135 -4.90 4.06 5.64
N ASP A 136 -6.17 3.94 6.01
CA ASP A 136 -6.84 4.84 6.95
C ASP A 136 -7.35 4.03 8.15
N PRO A 137 -6.78 4.23 9.35
CA PRO A 137 -7.19 3.52 10.55
C PRO A 137 -8.66 3.69 10.91
N HIS A 138 -9.30 4.80 10.52
CA HIS A 138 -10.73 5.01 10.76
C HIS A 138 -11.63 4.06 9.97
N LEU A 139 -11.09 3.48 8.89
CA LEU A 139 -11.86 2.63 7.99
C LEU A 139 -11.73 1.13 8.31
N ILE A 140 -10.96 0.76 9.34
CA ILE A 140 -10.94 -0.62 9.83
C ILE A 140 -12.34 -1.00 10.34
N SER A 141 -12.88 -2.09 9.81
CA SER A 141 -14.15 -2.65 10.26
C SER A 141 -14.17 -4.17 10.06
N GLU A 142 -15.32 -4.81 10.23
CA GLU A 142 -15.46 -6.24 9.95
C GLU A 142 -15.19 -6.55 8.47
N ASP A 143 -15.68 -5.68 7.57
CA ASP A 143 -15.63 -5.89 6.12
C ASP A 143 -14.49 -5.13 5.41
N ASN A 144 -13.80 -4.22 6.12
CA ASN A 144 -12.73 -3.41 5.54
C ASN A 144 -11.42 -3.61 6.32
N PRO A 145 -10.32 -4.01 5.64
CA PRO A 145 -9.03 -4.24 6.28
C PRO A 145 -8.30 -2.96 6.72
N GLY A 146 -8.87 -1.78 6.47
CA GLY A 146 -8.29 -0.47 6.77
C GLY A 146 -7.57 0.17 5.59
N PHE A 147 -7.37 -0.54 4.47
CA PHE A 147 -6.66 -0.01 3.31
C PHE A 147 -7.34 -0.33 1.98
N CYS A 148 -6.97 0.42 0.94
CA CYS A 148 -7.26 0.11 -0.44
C CYS A 148 -5.99 0.06 -1.29
N VAL A 149 -6.10 -0.48 -2.50
CA VAL A 149 -5.05 -0.47 -3.51
C VAL A 149 -5.46 0.48 -4.63
N LEU A 150 -4.57 1.41 -4.97
CA LEU A 150 -4.81 2.46 -5.95
C LEU A 150 -3.75 2.45 -7.04
N ARG A 151 -4.13 2.95 -8.21
CA ARG A 151 -3.24 3.28 -9.33
C ARG A 151 -3.75 4.50 -10.08
N LEU A 152 -2.94 5.04 -10.96
CA LEU A 152 -3.37 6.03 -11.94
C LEU A 152 -3.79 5.32 -13.25
N ASP A 153 -4.92 5.74 -13.81
CA ASP A 153 -5.43 5.20 -15.07
C ASP A 153 -4.61 5.68 -16.26
N ASN A 154 -4.24 6.96 -16.28
CA ASN A 154 -3.44 7.55 -17.33
C ASN A 154 -2.31 8.43 -16.77
N PRO A 155 -1.19 7.83 -16.31
CA PRO A 155 -0.07 8.55 -15.70
C PRO A 155 0.48 9.72 -16.53
N GLU A 156 0.34 9.68 -17.86
CA GLU A 156 0.79 10.74 -18.77
C GLU A 156 0.04 12.07 -18.56
N LEU A 157 -1.13 12.04 -17.92
CA LEU A 157 -1.87 13.25 -17.54
C LEU A 157 -1.29 13.93 -16.28
N GLY A 158 -0.26 13.34 -15.66
CA GLY A 158 0.33 13.84 -14.43
C GLY A 158 -0.70 13.91 -13.30
N GLU A 159 -0.74 15.05 -12.59
CA GLU A 159 -1.68 15.28 -11.47
C GLU A 159 -3.16 15.22 -11.87
N ALA A 160 -3.48 15.37 -13.15
CA ALA A 160 -4.85 15.27 -13.65
C ALA A 160 -5.29 13.82 -13.95
N SER A 161 -4.41 12.84 -13.73
CA SER A 161 -4.73 11.44 -13.99
C SER A 161 -5.83 10.92 -13.05
N PRO A 162 -6.87 10.23 -13.58
CA PRO A 162 -7.86 9.58 -12.73
C PRO A 162 -7.24 8.50 -11.83
N ILE A 163 -7.75 8.42 -10.60
CA ILE A 163 -7.37 7.41 -9.63
C ILE A 163 -8.32 6.22 -9.77
N ALA A 164 -7.77 5.04 -10.01
CA ALA A 164 -8.52 3.79 -10.03
C ALA A 164 -8.23 2.93 -8.81
N LYS A 165 -9.28 2.28 -8.30
CA LYS A 165 -9.17 1.24 -7.28
C LYS A 165 -8.85 -0.09 -7.94
N VAL A 166 -7.86 -0.80 -7.39
CA VAL A 166 -7.46 -2.12 -7.86
C VAL A 166 -8.03 -3.18 -6.92
N ASN A 167 -8.59 -4.24 -7.50
CA ASN A 167 -9.09 -5.37 -6.72
C ASN A 167 -7.93 -6.10 -6.05
N PHE A 168 -8.14 -6.54 -4.81
CA PHE A 168 -7.12 -7.27 -4.07
C PHE A 168 -7.68 -8.39 -3.21
N ILE A 169 -6.80 -9.31 -2.81
CA ILE A 169 -7.08 -10.37 -1.86
C ILE A 169 -5.93 -10.51 -0.86
N ILE A 170 -6.28 -10.53 0.42
CA ILE A 170 -5.32 -10.84 1.49
C ILE A 170 -5.31 -12.35 1.70
N GLN A 171 -4.14 -12.97 1.65
CA GLN A 171 -3.92 -14.41 1.83
C GLN A 171 -4.01 -14.82 3.30
N ILE A 172 -5.18 -14.62 3.90
CA ILE A 172 -5.54 -15.10 5.24
C ILE A 172 -6.63 -16.17 5.15
N PRO A 173 -6.76 -17.03 6.18
CA PRO A 173 -7.81 -18.04 6.24
C PRO A 173 -9.19 -17.46 5.92
N LYS A 174 -10.03 -18.21 5.20
CA LYS A 174 -11.35 -17.74 4.77
C LYS A 174 -12.23 -17.26 5.93
N ASN A 175 -12.09 -17.87 7.10
CA ASN A 175 -12.82 -17.47 8.31
C ASN A 175 -12.37 -16.09 8.82
N ASP A 176 -11.08 -15.79 8.71
CA ASP A 176 -10.51 -14.50 9.14
C ASP A 176 -10.91 -13.36 8.19
N ARG A 177 -11.17 -13.65 6.91
CA ARG A 177 -11.67 -12.65 5.93
C ARG A 177 -13.11 -12.20 6.17
N ARG A 178 -13.82 -12.84 7.10
CA ARG A 178 -15.19 -12.43 7.48
C ARG A 178 -15.21 -11.30 8.50
N ASN A 179 -14.09 -11.05 9.18
CA ASN A 179 -14.01 -10.01 10.19
C ASN A 179 -12.55 -9.54 10.34
N TYR A 180 -12.20 -8.49 9.60
CA TYR A 180 -10.85 -7.91 9.63
C TYR A 180 -10.52 -7.26 10.98
N LEU A 181 -11.49 -6.63 11.62
CA LEU A 181 -11.30 -6.04 12.95
C LEU A 181 -10.88 -7.11 13.98
N GLU A 182 -11.59 -8.23 14.06
CA GLU A 182 -11.23 -9.33 14.97
C GLU A 182 -9.91 -10.00 14.58
N PHE A 183 -9.64 -10.14 13.28
CA PHE A 183 -8.34 -10.61 12.82
C PHE A 183 -7.21 -9.69 13.31
N LEU A 184 -7.34 -8.37 13.18
CA LEU A 184 -6.32 -7.42 13.62
C LEU A 184 -6.21 -7.39 15.16
N LYS A 185 -7.32 -7.41 15.92
CA LYS A 185 -7.27 -7.53 17.39
C LYS A 185 -6.50 -8.78 17.84
N LYS A 186 -6.67 -9.92 17.15
CA LYS A 186 -5.96 -11.16 17.47
C LYS A 186 -4.46 -11.08 17.17
N ASN A 187 -4.06 -10.43 16.08
CA ASN A 187 -2.66 -10.41 15.63
C ASN A 187 -1.88 -9.18 16.11
N LEU A 188 -2.56 -8.10 16.48
CA LEU A 188 -2.03 -6.82 16.94
C LEU A 188 -2.83 -6.27 18.16
N PRO A 189 -3.00 -7.06 19.24
CA PRO A 189 -3.85 -6.70 20.38
C PRO A 189 -3.42 -5.40 21.08
N ASP A 190 -2.14 -5.07 21.01
CA ASP A 190 -1.59 -3.88 21.65
C ASP A 190 -1.85 -2.60 20.84
N LEU A 191 -2.38 -2.69 19.62
CA LEU A 191 -2.57 -1.56 18.71
C LEU A 191 -4.03 -1.25 18.34
N ILE A 192 -4.95 -2.20 18.56
CA ILE A 192 -6.40 -2.03 18.39
C ILE A 192 -7.12 -2.10 19.74
#